data_AF-A0A0F4YUP4-F1
#
_entry.id   AF-A0A0F4YUP4-F1
#
_cell.length_a   1.000
_cell.length_b   1.000
_cell.length_c   1.000
_cell.angle_alpha   90.00
_cell.angle_beta   90.00
_cell.angle_gamma   90.00
#
_symmetry.space_group_name_H-M   'P 1'
#
loop_
_entity.id
_entity.type
_entity.pdbx_description
1 polymer ?
#
loop_
_entity_poly.entity_id
_entity_poly.type
_entity_poly.pdbx_seq_one_letter_code
_entity_poly.pdbx_strand_id
1 'polypeptide(L)'
;MSSPSAPQVSGRPGRKSRRCRLCCCCCCSCISICFLLTVILPAASVFLLTVRPMIRALRHEAEYFGELEEQRRRDRDWDKAATRGRMPWMLEVLEAPVPWNDPRRRRPLIHDITQLMTGEWKTQMRLNDDGTAEFPQLEYWIYVGGTSRGRSLWSLSLGDWRTYVRDIYPFPVPSPPGPSCADEPAICTSFNAAFDRLLELYHTHRVNQTGRGDLVFADCDVSPMLCDELRLSPLMLVHVQTQSPCGGEMEPEYHFVCPVKWRFVSLPLKKMPFQRTVRLSALLSSSSSLSIKPASKETSPGDSNNDHVVPVFPSAFEQLHSLVSYDGSVEALDVEENQVWEIVVDGPTPKID
;
A
#
# COMPACT_ATOMS: atom_id res chain seq x y z
N MET A 1 84.27 1.20 -49.72
CA MET A 1 84.71 2.00 -48.56
C MET A 1 84.31 1.26 -47.30
N SER A 2 85.32 0.99 -46.46
CA SER A 2 85.21 0.77 -45.02
C SER A 2 84.47 -0.48 -44.50
N SER A 3 85.25 -1.53 -44.21
CA SER A 3 85.15 -2.40 -43.01
C SER A 3 84.96 -1.56 -41.71
N PRO A 4 84.65 -2.08 -40.49
CA PRO A 4 84.94 -3.45 -40.03
C PRO A 4 84.04 -4.07 -38.91
N SER A 5 84.33 -5.36 -38.66
CA SER A 5 84.50 -6.03 -37.35
C SER A 5 83.36 -6.07 -36.30
N ALA A 6 82.92 -7.31 -36.06
CA ALA A 6 82.40 -7.81 -34.80
C ALA A 6 83.44 -7.76 -33.67
N PRO A 7 82.98 -7.81 -32.41
CA PRO A 7 83.59 -8.72 -31.45
C PRO A 7 82.56 -9.59 -30.70
N GLN A 8 82.93 -10.86 -30.54
CA GLN A 8 82.32 -11.82 -29.61
C GLN A 8 82.46 -11.31 -28.16
N VAL A 9 81.39 -11.38 -27.37
CA VAL A 9 81.46 -11.31 -25.91
C VAL A 9 80.78 -12.51 -25.27
N SER A 10 81.67 -13.31 -24.68
CA SER A 10 81.55 -14.30 -23.61
C SER A 10 80.22 -14.40 -22.86
N GLY A 11 79.74 -15.66 -22.79
CA GLY A 11 78.70 -16.09 -21.87
C GLY A 11 79.08 -15.91 -20.40
N ARG A 12 78.08 -15.51 -19.61
CA ARG A 12 78.08 -15.65 -18.15
C ARG A 12 77.01 -16.65 -17.73
N PRO A 13 77.29 -17.47 -16.70
CA PRO A 13 76.48 -18.61 -16.33
C PRO A 13 75.12 -18.19 -15.76
N GLY A 14 74.08 -18.92 -16.16
CA GLY A 14 72.73 -18.73 -15.71
C GLY A 14 72.62 -18.77 -14.18
N ARG A 15 72.33 -17.61 -13.59
CA ARG A 15 71.71 -17.55 -12.27
C ARG A 15 70.32 -18.17 -12.39
N LYS A 16 70.20 -19.44 -11.99
CA LYS A 16 68.92 -20.10 -11.71
C LYS A 16 68.21 -19.27 -10.65
N SER A 17 67.38 -18.34 -11.09
CA SER A 17 66.36 -17.68 -10.27
C SER A 17 65.53 -18.80 -9.64
N ARG A 18 65.82 -19.09 -8.36
CA ARG A 18 64.98 -19.94 -7.53
C ARG A 18 63.65 -19.20 -7.40
N ARG A 19 62.76 -19.50 -8.36
CA ARG A 19 61.39 -19.03 -8.42
C ARG A 19 60.78 -19.17 -7.03
N CYS A 20 60.43 -18.05 -6.42
CA CYS A 20 59.58 -17.96 -5.23
C CYS A 20 58.21 -18.56 -5.57
N ARG A 21 58.11 -19.90 -5.63
CA ARG A 21 56.84 -20.60 -5.81
C ARG A 21 55.95 -20.51 -4.58
N LEU A 22 56.49 -20.11 -3.43
CA LEU A 22 55.71 -19.95 -2.20
C LEU A 22 55.01 -18.58 -2.07
N CYS A 23 55.47 -17.54 -2.78
CA CYS A 23 54.86 -16.21 -2.68
C CYS A 23 53.60 -16.05 -3.56
N CYS A 24 53.42 -16.93 -4.54
CA CYS A 24 52.28 -16.86 -5.47
C CYS A 24 51.00 -17.48 -4.88
N CYS A 25 51.10 -18.49 -4.02
CA CYS A 25 49.93 -19.13 -3.39
C CYS A 25 49.21 -18.21 -2.39
N CYS A 26 49.92 -17.40 -1.60
CA CYS A 26 49.27 -16.46 -0.69
C CYS A 26 48.52 -15.35 -1.45
N CYS A 27 49.07 -14.85 -2.56
CA CYS A 27 48.41 -13.82 -3.35
C CYS A 27 47.11 -14.31 -4.00
N CYS A 28 47.07 -15.56 -4.50
CA CYS A 28 45.84 -16.13 -5.08
C CYS A 28 44.75 -16.34 -4.02
N SER A 29 45.09 -16.83 -2.83
CA SER A 29 44.13 -16.97 -1.73
C SER A 29 43.60 -15.63 -1.25
N CYS A 30 44.45 -14.61 -1.13
CA CYS A 30 44.01 -13.26 -0.75
C CYS A 30 43.08 -12.64 -1.80
N ILE A 31 43.38 -12.77 -3.11
CA ILE A 31 42.51 -12.27 -4.18
C ILE A 31 41.16 -12.99 -4.17
N SER A 32 41.17 -14.32 -3.97
CA SER A 32 39.93 -15.10 -3.90
C SER A 32 39.07 -14.72 -2.69
N ILE A 33 39.69 -14.51 -1.52
CA ILE A 33 38.98 -14.07 -0.30
C ILE A 33 38.43 -12.65 -0.51
N CYS A 34 39.23 -11.74 -1.06
CA CYS A 34 38.76 -10.38 -1.37
C CYS A 34 37.57 -10.43 -2.34
N PHE A 35 37.64 -11.19 -3.44
CA PHE A 35 36.52 -11.32 -4.39
C PHE A 35 35.26 -11.92 -3.76
N LEU A 36 35.42 -12.95 -2.91
CA LEU A 36 34.31 -13.54 -2.16
C LEU A 36 33.65 -12.49 -1.26
N LEU A 37 34.44 -11.73 -0.49
CA LEU A 37 33.93 -10.77 0.49
C LEU A 37 33.38 -9.49 -0.13
N THR A 38 33.95 -9.01 -1.24
CA THR A 38 33.57 -7.73 -1.84
C THR A 38 32.57 -7.85 -2.99
N VAL A 39 32.48 -9.01 -3.64
CA VAL A 39 31.59 -9.21 -4.79
C VAL A 39 30.53 -10.26 -4.48
N ILE A 40 30.93 -11.48 -4.10
CA ILE A 40 29.99 -12.60 -3.97
C ILE A 40 29.06 -12.40 -2.79
N LEU A 41 29.59 -12.09 -1.59
CA LEU A 41 28.74 -11.89 -0.40
C LEU A 41 27.78 -10.70 -0.54
N PRO A 42 28.20 -9.52 -1.07
CA PRO A 42 27.26 -8.42 -1.32
C PRO A 42 26.24 -8.74 -2.41
N ALA A 43 26.64 -9.39 -3.51
CA ALA A 43 25.68 -9.78 -4.54
C ALA A 43 24.66 -10.82 -4.01
N ALA A 44 25.13 -11.79 -3.23
CA ALA A 44 24.28 -12.78 -2.58
C ALA A 44 23.36 -12.14 -1.53
N SER A 45 23.84 -11.15 -0.75
CA SER A 45 23.01 -10.44 0.22
C SER A 45 21.94 -9.61 -0.48
N VAL A 46 22.28 -8.86 -1.54
CA VAL A 46 21.29 -8.15 -2.37
C VAL A 46 20.26 -9.13 -2.93
N PHE A 47 20.69 -10.23 -3.55
CA PHE A 47 19.77 -11.20 -4.12
C PHE A 47 18.83 -11.83 -3.07
N LEU A 48 19.35 -12.21 -1.90
CA LEU A 48 18.57 -12.85 -0.85
C LEU A 48 17.66 -11.87 -0.09
N LEU A 49 18.08 -10.62 0.06
CA LEU A 49 17.37 -9.61 0.86
C LEU A 49 16.42 -8.73 0.04
N THR A 50 16.64 -8.53 -1.27
CA THR A 50 15.78 -7.68 -2.11
C THR A 50 15.10 -8.47 -3.23
N VAL A 51 15.86 -9.13 -4.10
CA VAL A 51 15.33 -9.79 -5.30
C VAL A 51 14.41 -10.95 -4.96
N ARG A 52 14.81 -11.83 -4.02
CA ARG A 52 14.01 -12.99 -3.65
C ARG A 52 12.68 -12.62 -2.97
N PRO A 53 12.62 -11.67 -2.02
CA PRO A 53 11.35 -11.14 -1.50
C PRO A 53 10.49 -10.50 -2.58
N MET A 54 11.07 -9.72 -3.49
CA MET A 54 10.36 -9.11 -4.62
C MET A 54 9.66 -10.16 -5.49
N ILE A 55 10.39 -11.20 -5.92
CA ILE A 55 9.81 -12.28 -6.74
C ILE A 55 8.69 -13.01 -6.00
N ARG A 56 8.82 -13.20 -4.67
CA ARG A 56 7.78 -13.82 -3.85
C ARG A 56 6.54 -12.94 -3.73
N ALA A 57 6.70 -11.64 -3.54
CA ALA A 57 5.61 -10.69 -3.49
C ALA A 57 4.83 -10.67 -4.82
N LEU A 58 5.53 -10.49 -5.95
CA LEU A 58 4.91 -10.48 -7.28
C LEU A 58 4.20 -11.79 -7.62
N ARG A 59 4.79 -12.94 -7.25
CA ARG A 59 4.12 -14.24 -7.45
C ARG A 59 2.86 -14.36 -6.58
N HIS A 60 2.95 -13.96 -5.32
CA HIS A 60 1.81 -14.01 -4.40
C HIS A 60 0.65 -13.15 -4.90
N GLU A 61 0.97 -11.93 -5.35
CA GLU A 61 0.00 -11.01 -5.92
C GLU A 61 -0.64 -11.58 -7.19
N ALA A 62 0.16 -12.09 -8.13
CA ALA A 62 -0.34 -12.69 -9.36
C ALA A 62 -1.25 -13.91 -9.10
N GLU A 63 -0.87 -14.76 -8.15
CA GLU A 63 -1.70 -15.90 -7.71
C GLU A 63 -3.02 -15.42 -7.08
N TYR A 64 -2.97 -14.41 -6.21
CA TYR A 64 -4.13 -13.85 -5.54
C TYR A 64 -5.14 -13.24 -6.54
N PHE A 65 -4.68 -12.37 -7.43
CA PHE A 65 -5.57 -11.73 -8.42
C PHE A 65 -6.04 -12.72 -9.50
N GLY A 66 -5.19 -13.68 -9.87
CA GLY A 66 -5.58 -14.78 -10.76
C GLY A 66 -6.73 -15.61 -10.18
N GLU A 67 -6.65 -15.94 -8.89
CA GLU A 67 -7.71 -16.69 -8.20
C GLU A 67 -9.01 -15.87 -8.11
N LEU A 68 -8.94 -14.58 -7.77
CA LEU A 68 -10.11 -13.71 -7.73
C LEU A 68 -10.79 -13.56 -9.09
N GLU A 69 -10.03 -13.35 -10.17
CA GLU A 69 -10.63 -13.23 -11.50
C GLU A 69 -11.21 -14.55 -11.99
N GLU A 70 -10.58 -15.67 -11.67
CA GLU A 70 -11.14 -16.99 -11.95
C GLU A 70 -12.46 -17.21 -11.21
N GLN A 71 -12.55 -16.85 -9.93
CA GLN A 71 -13.80 -16.90 -9.16
C GLN A 71 -14.88 -16.02 -9.79
N ARG A 72 -14.58 -14.75 -10.13
CA ARG A 72 -15.53 -13.84 -10.80
C ARG A 72 -16.00 -14.39 -12.15
N ARG A 73 -15.11 -15.04 -12.91
CA ARG A 73 -15.47 -15.68 -14.18
C ARG A 73 -16.45 -16.83 -13.93
N ARG A 74 -16.16 -17.72 -12.97
CA ARG A 74 -17.06 -18.84 -12.61
C ARG A 74 -18.42 -18.35 -12.13
N ASP A 75 -18.46 -17.33 -11.28
CA ASP A 75 -19.70 -16.72 -10.81
C ASP A 75 -20.52 -16.15 -11.99
N ARG A 76 -19.87 -15.38 -12.89
CA ARG A 76 -20.54 -14.84 -14.09
C ARG A 76 -21.07 -15.94 -15.02
N ASP A 77 -20.32 -17.02 -15.21
CA ASP A 77 -20.73 -18.13 -16.07
C ASP A 77 -21.88 -18.91 -15.45
N TRP A 78 -21.85 -19.12 -14.13
CA TRP A 78 -22.93 -19.71 -13.36
C TRP A 78 -24.21 -18.88 -13.42
N ASP A 79 -24.12 -17.57 -13.20
CA ASP A 79 -25.27 -16.65 -13.27
C ASP A 79 -25.88 -16.60 -14.67
N LYS A 80 -25.05 -16.60 -15.72
CA LYS A 80 -25.52 -16.69 -17.11
C LYS A 80 -26.22 -18.01 -17.40
N ALA A 81 -25.72 -19.13 -16.85
CA ALA A 81 -26.35 -20.44 -17.00
C ALA A 81 -27.71 -20.49 -16.27
N ALA A 82 -27.76 -19.98 -15.03
CA ALA A 82 -28.96 -19.93 -14.21
C ALA A 82 -30.05 -19.04 -14.82
N THR A 83 -29.70 -17.81 -15.22
CA THR A 83 -30.65 -16.84 -15.80
C THR A 83 -31.21 -17.26 -17.15
N ARG A 84 -30.44 -18.01 -17.96
CA ARG A 84 -30.92 -18.50 -19.26
C ARG A 84 -31.95 -19.61 -19.14
N GLY A 85 -32.17 -20.20 -17.96
CA GLY A 85 -33.32 -21.05 -17.61
C GLY A 85 -33.62 -22.25 -18.53
N ARG A 86 -32.74 -22.60 -19.46
CA ARG A 86 -33.06 -23.53 -20.57
C ARG A 86 -32.31 -24.85 -20.55
N MET A 87 -31.33 -25.03 -19.67
CA MET A 87 -30.51 -26.25 -19.69
C MET A 87 -30.18 -26.71 -18.27
N PRO A 88 -31.11 -27.42 -17.59
CA PRO A 88 -30.86 -28.02 -16.29
C PRO A 88 -29.59 -28.88 -16.28
N TRP A 89 -29.29 -29.55 -17.39
CA TRP A 89 -28.09 -30.36 -17.59
C TRP A 89 -26.78 -29.55 -17.58
N MET A 90 -26.78 -28.26 -17.91
CA MET A 90 -25.56 -27.44 -17.82
C MET A 90 -25.13 -27.22 -16.37
N LEU A 91 -26.08 -27.16 -15.43
CA LEU A 91 -25.78 -27.02 -13.99
C LEU A 91 -25.20 -28.32 -13.40
N GLU A 92 -25.40 -29.46 -14.05
CA GLU A 92 -24.78 -30.73 -13.66
C GLU A 92 -23.33 -30.84 -14.15
N VAL A 93 -23.00 -30.18 -15.27
CA VAL A 93 -21.65 -30.18 -15.86
C VAL A 93 -20.77 -29.08 -15.29
N LEU A 94 -21.35 -27.92 -14.98
CA LEU A 94 -20.64 -26.82 -14.35
C LEU A 94 -20.50 -27.10 -12.85
N GLU A 95 -19.27 -27.09 -12.36
CA GLU A 95 -19.02 -27.10 -10.92
C GLU A 95 -19.58 -25.81 -10.31
N ALA A 96 -20.49 -25.96 -9.34
CA ALA A 96 -21.08 -24.82 -8.65
C ALA A 96 -19.98 -23.95 -8.02
N PRO A 97 -20.07 -22.61 -8.12
CA PRO A 97 -19.09 -21.75 -7.49
C PRO A 97 -19.04 -22.03 -5.99
N VAL A 98 -17.83 -21.95 -5.43
CA VAL A 98 -17.64 -22.13 -4.00
C VAL A 98 -18.50 -21.10 -3.27
N PRO A 99 -19.37 -21.52 -2.33
CA PRO A 99 -20.26 -20.61 -1.61
C PRO A 99 -19.49 -19.45 -0.99
N TRP A 100 -20.11 -18.26 -0.99
CA TRP A 100 -19.45 -17.06 -0.47
C TRP A 100 -18.97 -17.23 0.97
N ASN A 101 -19.71 -17.98 1.80
CA ASN A 101 -19.39 -18.23 3.21
C ASN A 101 -18.35 -19.35 3.45
N ASP A 102 -17.90 -20.07 2.42
CA ASP A 102 -16.90 -21.12 2.56
C ASP A 102 -15.52 -20.50 2.92
N PRO A 103 -14.81 -21.00 3.94
CA PRO A 103 -13.48 -20.52 4.31
C PRO A 103 -12.41 -20.82 3.25
N ARG A 104 -12.64 -21.76 2.33
CA ARG A 104 -11.75 -22.07 1.22
C ARG A 104 -11.81 -21.04 0.11
N ARG A 105 -12.88 -20.23 0.05
CA ARG A 105 -13.00 -19.16 -0.93
C ARG A 105 -12.08 -18.02 -0.53
N ARG A 106 -11.09 -17.72 -1.38
CA ARG A 106 -10.30 -16.49 -1.26
C ARG A 106 -11.24 -15.29 -1.33
N ARG A 107 -11.28 -14.49 -0.26
CA ARG A 107 -12.02 -13.23 -0.22
C ARG A 107 -11.04 -12.06 -0.16
N PRO A 108 -11.34 -10.96 -0.86
CA PRO A 108 -10.61 -9.73 -0.64
C PRO A 108 -10.87 -9.20 0.77
N LEU A 109 -9.94 -8.41 1.29
CA LEU A 109 -10.09 -7.81 2.61
C LEU A 109 -11.31 -6.88 2.68
N ILE A 110 -11.57 -6.17 1.58
CA ILE A 110 -12.69 -5.26 1.38
C ILE A 110 -13.43 -5.65 0.10
N HIS A 111 -14.76 -5.67 0.15
CA HIS A 111 -15.59 -6.16 -0.95
C HIS A 111 -16.06 -5.03 -1.87
N ASP A 112 -16.50 -5.39 -3.07
CA ASP A 112 -17.18 -4.50 -4.02
C ASP A 112 -16.44 -3.19 -4.34
N ILE A 113 -15.12 -3.25 -4.37
CA ILE A 113 -14.24 -2.13 -4.72
C ILE A 113 -13.08 -2.61 -5.60
N THR A 114 -12.58 -1.71 -6.45
CA THR A 114 -11.35 -1.94 -7.21
C THR A 114 -10.16 -2.00 -6.25
N GLN A 115 -9.52 -3.17 -6.18
CA GLN A 115 -8.26 -3.36 -5.48
C GLN A 115 -7.10 -3.08 -6.44
N LEU A 116 -6.20 -2.19 -6.04
CA LEU A 116 -5.06 -1.76 -6.84
C LEU A 116 -4.00 -2.85 -6.93
N MET A 117 -3.43 -3.01 -8.13
CA MET A 117 -2.41 -4.01 -8.45
C MET A 117 -1.05 -3.37 -8.71
N THR A 118 0.03 -4.00 -8.24
CA THR A 118 1.41 -3.59 -8.59
C THR A 118 1.57 -3.62 -10.10
N GLY A 119 2.07 -2.51 -10.66
CA GLY A 119 2.31 -2.35 -12.09
C GLY A 119 1.11 -1.87 -12.91
N GLU A 120 -0.13 -2.00 -12.42
CA GLU A 120 -1.33 -1.55 -13.15
C GLU A 120 -2.09 -0.42 -12.43
N TRP A 121 -1.73 -0.09 -11.20
CA TRP A 121 -2.44 0.89 -10.37
C TRP A 121 -2.59 2.26 -11.05
N LYS A 122 -1.58 2.73 -11.80
CA LYS A 122 -1.65 3.99 -12.55
C LYS A 122 -2.75 3.94 -13.60
N THR A 123 -2.77 2.89 -14.42
CA THR A 123 -3.81 2.66 -15.42
C THR A 123 -5.19 2.50 -14.80
N GLN A 124 -5.30 1.76 -13.69
CA GLN A 124 -6.54 1.59 -12.93
C GLN A 124 -7.11 2.93 -12.41
N MET A 125 -6.23 3.89 -12.11
CA MET A 125 -6.57 5.25 -11.68
C MET A 125 -6.56 6.28 -12.82
N ARG A 126 -6.35 5.87 -14.07
CA ARG A 126 -6.24 6.77 -15.23
C ARG A 126 -5.15 7.85 -15.07
N LEU A 127 -4.03 7.43 -14.50
CA LEU A 127 -2.81 8.21 -14.36
C LEU A 127 -1.79 7.80 -15.43
N ASN A 128 -1.02 8.76 -15.90
CA ASN A 128 0.13 8.57 -16.75
C ASN A 128 1.30 7.96 -15.97
N ASP A 129 2.31 7.46 -16.67
CA ASP A 129 3.47 6.81 -16.05
C ASP A 129 4.30 7.76 -15.17
N ASP A 130 4.27 9.06 -15.45
CA ASP A 130 4.92 10.11 -14.66
C ASP A 130 4.12 10.52 -13.42
N GLY A 131 2.89 10.01 -13.25
CA GLY A 131 1.99 10.33 -12.15
C GLY A 131 1.05 11.51 -12.40
N THR A 132 1.08 12.11 -13.60
CA THR A 132 0.07 13.08 -14.05
C THR A 132 -1.22 12.36 -14.47
N ALA A 133 -2.27 13.10 -14.83
CA ALA A 133 -3.55 12.50 -15.27
C ALA A 133 -4.04 13.06 -16.61
N GLU A 134 -4.82 12.26 -17.32
CA GLU A 134 -5.40 12.64 -18.62
C GLU A 134 -6.60 13.60 -18.49
N PHE A 135 -7.37 13.51 -17.40
CA PHE A 135 -8.61 14.29 -17.28
C PHE A 135 -8.57 15.24 -16.09
N PRO A 136 -9.06 16.49 -16.24
CA PRO A 136 -9.27 17.36 -15.10
C PRO A 136 -10.39 16.79 -14.22
N GLN A 137 -10.40 17.17 -12.94
CA GLN A 137 -11.44 16.83 -11.97
C GLN A 137 -11.58 15.32 -11.66
N LEU A 138 -10.61 14.48 -12.04
CA LEU A 138 -10.48 13.16 -11.43
C LEU A 138 -10.07 13.29 -9.96
N GLU A 139 -10.75 12.52 -9.13
CA GLU A 139 -10.52 12.45 -7.70
C GLU A 139 -10.65 10.99 -7.26
N TYR A 140 -9.67 10.51 -6.49
CA TYR A 140 -9.68 9.17 -5.93
C TYR A 140 -9.37 9.20 -4.44
N TRP A 141 -9.98 8.27 -3.72
CA TRP A 141 -9.72 7.97 -2.33
C TRP A 141 -9.23 6.54 -2.20
N ILE A 142 -7.95 6.38 -1.90
CA ILE A 142 -7.30 5.09 -1.70
C ILE A 142 -7.29 4.76 -0.22
N TYR A 143 -8.07 3.77 0.21
CA TYR A 143 -7.87 3.19 1.54
C TYR A 143 -6.76 2.16 1.49
N VAL A 144 -5.74 2.34 2.33
CA VAL A 144 -4.62 1.43 2.47
C VAL A 144 -4.86 0.54 3.68
N GLY A 145 -5.22 -0.71 3.42
CA GLY A 145 -5.47 -1.72 4.44
C GLY A 145 -4.32 -2.71 4.59
N GLY A 146 -4.51 -3.58 5.57
CA GLY A 146 -3.62 -4.70 5.87
C GLY A 146 -4.13 -5.46 7.09
N THR A 147 -3.62 -6.65 7.32
CA THR A 147 -3.96 -7.44 8.51
C THR A 147 -2.92 -7.26 9.62
N SER A 148 -3.36 -7.38 10.87
CA SER A 148 -2.46 -7.26 12.02
C SER A 148 -1.55 -8.48 12.14
N ARG A 149 -0.27 -8.25 12.46
CA ARG A 149 0.62 -9.34 12.87
C ARG A 149 0.06 -9.96 14.14
N GLY A 150 -0.43 -11.21 14.04
CA GLY A 150 -0.70 -12.01 15.23
C GLY A 150 0.52 -12.02 16.14
N ARG A 151 0.32 -12.13 17.47
CA ARG A 151 1.42 -12.16 18.47
C ARG A 151 2.38 -13.32 18.17
N SER A 152 3.38 -13.07 17.34
CA SER A 152 4.45 -13.99 16.99
C SER A 152 5.68 -13.60 17.79
N LEU A 153 6.19 -14.53 18.61
CA LEU A 153 7.41 -14.31 19.40
C LEU A 153 8.63 -13.92 18.56
N TRP A 154 8.62 -14.21 17.25
CA TRP A 154 9.71 -13.91 16.32
C TRP A 154 9.64 -12.51 15.70
N SER A 155 8.53 -11.77 15.85
CA SER A 155 8.39 -10.43 15.25
C SER A 155 9.03 -9.31 16.06
N LEU A 156 9.34 -9.54 17.34
CA LEU A 156 9.91 -8.53 18.24
C LEU A 156 11.41 -8.27 18.00
N SER A 157 12.14 -9.19 17.35
CA SER A 157 13.59 -9.03 17.12
C SER A 157 13.95 -8.59 15.70
N LEU A 158 13.04 -8.76 14.74
CA LEU A 158 13.32 -8.53 13.31
C LEU A 158 12.59 -7.29 12.73
N GLY A 159 11.83 -6.54 13.53
CA GLY A 159 11.17 -5.31 13.08
C GLY A 159 12.16 -4.15 12.93
N ASP A 160 12.96 -3.89 13.97
CA ASP A 160 13.85 -2.73 14.04
C ASP A 160 14.97 -2.74 12.98
N TRP A 161 15.55 -3.91 12.66
CA TRP A 161 16.61 -3.95 11.65
C TRP A 161 16.09 -3.60 10.24
N ARG A 162 14.82 -3.83 9.93
CA ARG A 162 14.27 -3.50 8.60
C ARG A 162 14.16 -2.01 8.42
N THR A 163 13.64 -1.31 9.43
CA THR A 163 13.59 0.15 9.45
C THR A 163 15.01 0.71 9.33
N TYR A 164 15.95 0.16 10.10
CA TYR A 164 17.37 0.53 10.05
C TYR A 164 18.03 0.27 8.69
N VAL A 165 17.79 -0.88 8.06
CA VAL A 165 18.35 -1.22 6.74
C VAL A 165 17.71 -0.37 5.64
N ARG A 166 16.43 -0.03 5.75
CA ARG A 166 15.75 0.87 4.81
C ARG A 166 16.36 2.26 4.81
N ASP A 167 16.84 2.74 5.95
CA ASP A 167 17.47 4.05 6.06
C ASP A 167 18.93 4.05 5.59
N ILE A 168 19.61 2.88 5.61
CA ILE A 168 21.02 2.74 5.22
C ILE A 168 21.18 2.45 3.73
N TYR A 169 20.31 1.61 3.17
CA TYR A 169 20.41 1.21 1.78
C TYR A 169 19.46 2.06 0.93
N PRO A 170 19.94 2.71 -0.14
CA PRO A 170 19.10 3.51 -1.02
C PRO A 170 18.11 2.67 -1.84
N PHE A 171 18.19 1.34 -1.75
CA PHE A 171 17.29 0.43 -2.44
C PHE A 171 16.13 0.04 -1.52
N PRO A 172 14.86 0.25 -1.94
CA PRO A 172 13.72 -0.19 -1.18
C PRO A 172 13.79 -1.71 -1.00
N VAL A 173 13.84 -2.17 0.25
CA VAL A 173 13.74 -3.59 0.58
C VAL A 173 12.26 -3.94 0.59
N PRO A 174 11.76 -4.78 -0.34
CA PRO A 174 10.34 -5.05 -0.42
C PRO A 174 9.84 -5.76 0.83
N SER A 175 8.69 -5.32 1.32
CA SER A 175 7.98 -6.00 2.38
C SER A 175 7.52 -7.38 1.90
N PRO A 176 7.74 -8.46 2.67
CA PRO A 176 7.18 -9.76 2.32
C PRO A 176 5.65 -9.73 2.46
N PRO A 177 4.92 -10.57 1.70
CA PRO A 177 3.48 -10.68 1.83
C PRO A 177 3.08 -11.20 3.23
N GLY A 178 1.86 -10.86 3.64
CA GLY A 178 1.30 -11.20 4.95
C GLY A 178 1.07 -9.98 5.85
N PRO A 179 0.81 -10.17 7.15
CA PRO A 179 0.25 -9.13 7.98
C PRO A 179 1.15 -7.89 8.08
N SER A 180 0.64 -6.78 7.57
CA SER A 180 1.35 -5.51 7.42
C SER A 180 0.98 -4.47 8.47
N CYS A 181 -0.19 -4.56 9.11
CA CYS A 181 -0.66 -3.52 10.01
C CYS A 181 0.21 -3.44 11.28
N ALA A 182 0.76 -2.24 11.54
CA ALA A 182 1.67 -1.96 12.64
C ALA A 182 0.93 -1.74 13.97
N ASP A 183 -0.30 -1.25 13.91
CA ASP A 183 -1.13 -0.96 15.07
C ASP A 183 -1.72 -2.21 15.74
N GLU A 184 -2.38 -1.98 16.88
CA GLU A 184 -3.07 -3.04 17.58
C GLU A 184 -4.13 -3.72 16.68
N PRO A 185 -4.28 -5.05 16.76
CA PRO A 185 -5.23 -5.79 15.93
C PRO A 185 -6.66 -5.23 15.94
N ALA A 186 -7.11 -4.71 17.08
CA ALA A 186 -8.42 -4.11 17.23
C ALA A 186 -8.59 -2.85 16.36
N ILE A 187 -7.55 -2.02 16.24
CA ILE A 187 -7.57 -0.79 15.43
C ILE A 187 -7.64 -1.18 13.96
N CYS A 188 -6.73 -2.04 13.49
CA CYS A 188 -6.70 -2.49 12.10
C CYS A 188 -8.05 -3.08 11.66
N THR A 189 -8.59 -3.98 12.49
CA THR A 189 -9.87 -4.62 12.22
C THR A 189 -11.02 -3.61 12.22
N SER A 190 -11.00 -2.64 13.14
CA SER A 190 -12.06 -1.63 13.23
C SER A 190 -12.12 -0.70 12.02
N PHE A 191 -10.97 -0.31 11.46
CA PHE A 191 -10.90 0.54 10.27
C PHE A 191 -11.20 -0.23 8.99
N ASN A 192 -10.74 -1.49 8.85
CA ASN A 192 -11.12 -2.33 7.73
C ASN A 192 -12.65 -2.54 7.70
N ALA A 193 -13.26 -2.88 8.84
CA ALA A 193 -14.71 -3.03 8.95
C ALA A 193 -15.46 -1.70 8.72
N ALA A 194 -14.89 -0.59 9.18
CA ALA A 194 -15.45 0.74 8.95
C ALA A 194 -15.42 1.14 7.47
N PHE A 195 -14.35 0.81 6.74
CA PHE A 195 -14.25 1.09 5.32
C PHE A 195 -15.19 0.21 4.48
N ASP A 196 -15.35 -1.07 4.83
CA ASP A 196 -16.35 -1.96 4.20
C ASP A 196 -17.78 -1.41 4.40
N ARG A 197 -18.09 -0.93 5.61
CA ARG A 197 -19.36 -0.24 5.90
C ARG A 197 -19.52 1.09 5.15
N LEU A 198 -18.42 1.83 4.96
CA LEU A 198 -18.42 3.04 4.15
C LEU A 198 -18.80 2.72 2.71
N LEU A 199 -18.21 1.67 2.12
CA LEU A 199 -18.54 1.25 0.77
C LEU A 199 -19.99 0.81 0.63
N GLU A 200 -20.51 0.04 1.58
CA GLU A 200 -21.93 -0.33 1.60
C GLU A 200 -22.83 0.91 1.58
N LEU A 201 -22.49 1.94 2.38
CA LEU A 201 -23.20 3.21 2.38
C LEU A 201 -23.07 3.94 1.02
N TYR A 202 -21.88 3.94 0.41
CA TYR A 202 -21.64 4.58 -0.90
C TYR A 202 -22.42 3.91 -2.03
N HIS A 203 -22.51 2.59 -2.03
CA HIS A 203 -23.28 1.83 -3.02
C HIS A 203 -24.78 2.03 -2.87
N THR A 204 -25.27 2.22 -1.64
CA THR A 204 -26.72 2.32 -1.35
C THR A 204 -27.26 3.75 -1.31
N HIS A 205 -26.45 4.74 -0.91
CA HIS A 205 -26.89 6.12 -0.61
C HIS A 205 -26.09 7.21 -1.33
N ARG A 206 -25.50 6.92 -2.50
CA ARG A 206 -24.67 7.86 -3.28
C ARG A 206 -25.26 9.26 -3.48
N VAL A 207 -26.59 9.38 -3.47
CA VAL A 207 -27.33 10.65 -3.70
C VAL A 207 -27.01 11.72 -2.64
N ASN A 208 -26.58 11.35 -1.43
CA ASN A 208 -26.39 12.29 -0.32
C ASN A 208 -24.94 12.78 -0.14
N GLN A 209 -24.03 12.47 -1.07
CA GLN A 209 -22.62 12.78 -0.93
C GLN A 209 -22.24 14.02 -1.75
N THR A 210 -21.44 14.91 -1.17
CA THR A 210 -20.84 16.04 -1.92
C THR A 210 -19.58 15.61 -2.65
N GLY A 211 -18.81 14.70 -2.01
CA GLY A 211 -17.57 14.15 -2.56
C GLY A 211 -17.79 13.45 -3.89
N ARG A 212 -17.02 13.85 -4.91
CA ARG A 212 -17.06 13.27 -6.26
C ARG A 212 -16.06 12.15 -6.49
N GLY A 213 -15.14 11.94 -5.54
CA GLY A 213 -14.06 10.99 -5.69
C GLY A 213 -14.51 9.53 -5.72
N ASP A 214 -13.87 8.75 -6.58
CA ASP A 214 -14.03 7.30 -6.63
C ASP A 214 -13.23 6.64 -5.49
N LEU A 215 -13.79 5.60 -4.88
CA LEU A 215 -13.13 4.83 -3.84
C LEU A 215 -12.35 3.67 -4.46
N VAL A 216 -11.08 3.52 -4.05
CA VAL A 216 -10.23 2.38 -4.41
C VAL A 216 -9.52 1.84 -3.17
N PHE A 217 -9.02 0.61 -3.25
CA PHE A 217 -8.42 -0.10 -2.12
C PHE A 217 -7.02 -0.61 -2.45
N ALA A 218 -6.08 -0.46 -1.52
CA ALA A 218 -4.76 -1.08 -1.59
C ALA A 218 -4.56 -1.99 -0.37
N ASP A 219 -4.27 -3.26 -0.59
CA ASP A 219 -3.95 -4.22 0.48
C ASP A 219 -2.45 -4.46 0.54
N CYS A 220 -1.77 -3.94 1.56
CA CYS A 220 -0.33 -4.12 1.69
C CYS A 220 0.07 -5.56 2.04
N ASP A 221 -0.86 -6.44 2.40
CA ASP A 221 -0.56 -7.86 2.58
C ASP A 221 -0.45 -8.60 1.24
N VAL A 222 -1.17 -8.11 0.22
CA VAL A 222 -1.25 -8.70 -1.13
C VAL A 222 -0.29 -8.01 -2.10
N SER A 223 -0.27 -6.68 -2.09
CA SER A 223 0.48 -5.83 -3.01
C SER A 223 1.53 -4.99 -2.24
N PRO A 224 2.48 -5.62 -1.53
CA PRO A 224 3.45 -4.89 -0.71
C PRO A 224 4.36 -3.99 -1.57
N MET A 225 4.61 -4.35 -2.83
CA MET A 225 5.41 -3.55 -3.75
C MET A 225 4.77 -2.20 -4.07
N LEU A 226 3.45 -2.18 -4.31
CA LEU A 226 2.68 -0.94 -4.45
C LEU A 226 2.82 -0.06 -3.20
N CYS A 227 2.66 -0.67 -2.02
CA CYS A 227 2.79 0.07 -0.76
C CYS A 227 4.21 0.60 -0.55
N ASP A 228 5.24 -0.16 -0.90
CA ASP A 228 6.63 0.28 -0.78
C ASP A 228 6.97 1.39 -1.80
N GLU A 229 6.49 1.29 -3.04
CA GLU A 229 6.66 2.29 -4.12
C GLU A 229 6.08 3.64 -3.70
N LEU A 230 4.85 3.64 -3.20
CA LEU A 230 4.13 4.82 -2.76
C LEU A 230 4.41 5.23 -1.31
N ARG A 231 5.32 4.50 -0.63
CA ARG A 231 5.64 4.66 0.81
C ARG A 231 4.41 4.65 1.72
N LEU A 232 3.41 3.86 1.36
CA LEU A 232 2.18 3.69 2.09
C LEU A 232 2.38 2.78 3.29
N SER A 233 1.65 3.07 4.35
CA SER A 233 1.50 2.19 5.50
C SER A 233 0.02 1.81 5.63
N PRO A 234 -0.30 0.59 6.12
CA PRO A 234 -1.68 0.25 6.44
C PRO A 234 -2.28 1.25 7.42
N LEU A 235 -3.61 1.38 7.39
CA LEU A 235 -4.35 2.42 8.12
C LEU A 235 -3.99 3.82 7.64
N MET A 236 -4.01 3.99 6.33
CA MET A 236 -3.83 5.28 5.68
C MET A 236 -4.95 5.50 4.68
N LEU A 237 -5.37 6.75 4.53
CA LEU A 237 -6.26 7.20 3.48
C LEU A 237 -5.49 8.16 2.58
N VAL A 238 -5.45 7.89 1.28
CA VAL A 238 -4.76 8.72 0.30
C VAL A 238 -5.80 9.42 -0.56
N HIS A 239 -5.74 10.74 -0.61
CA HIS A 239 -6.54 11.57 -1.50
C HIS A 239 -5.69 11.96 -2.71
N VAL A 240 -6.18 11.60 -3.90
CA VAL A 240 -5.50 11.88 -5.16
C VAL A 240 -6.43 12.76 -6.00
N GLN A 241 -6.02 13.99 -6.24
CA GLN A 241 -6.85 14.99 -6.91
C GLN A 241 -6.10 15.65 -8.06
N THR A 242 -6.66 15.55 -9.25
CA THR A 242 -6.17 16.28 -10.42
C THR A 242 -6.42 17.77 -10.28
N GLN A 243 -5.41 18.58 -10.61
CA GLN A 243 -5.46 20.02 -10.53
C GLN A 243 -5.65 20.64 -11.91
N SER A 244 -6.26 21.82 -11.95
CA SER A 244 -6.35 22.66 -13.14
C SER A 244 -5.42 23.88 -13.00
N PRO A 245 -4.84 24.42 -14.09
CA PRO A 245 -5.05 24.03 -15.49
C PRO A 245 -4.25 22.80 -15.91
N CYS A 246 -4.74 22.07 -16.91
CA CYS A 246 -3.99 20.98 -17.55
C CYS A 246 -3.14 21.52 -18.72
N GLY A 247 -1.95 20.97 -18.90
CA GLY A 247 -1.16 21.12 -20.12
C GLY A 247 -1.67 20.20 -21.23
N GLY A 248 -1.24 20.45 -22.45
CA GLY A 248 -1.42 19.51 -23.56
C GLY A 248 -0.06 19.16 -24.14
N GLU A 249 0.20 17.87 -24.34
CA GLU A 249 1.41 17.36 -24.96
C GLU A 249 1.08 16.72 -26.31
N MET A 250 1.93 16.98 -27.30
CA MET A 250 1.84 16.37 -28.62
C MET A 250 3.02 15.41 -28.81
N GLU A 251 2.94 14.17 -28.32
CA GLU A 251 3.79 13.08 -28.81
C GLU A 251 3.39 11.72 -28.22
N PRO A 252 3.15 10.66 -29.02
CA PRO A 252 2.80 10.60 -30.45
C PRO A 252 1.33 10.97 -30.75
N GLU A 253 0.47 11.04 -29.73
CA GLU A 253 -0.93 11.47 -29.81
C GLU A 253 -1.16 12.63 -28.84
N TYR A 254 -2.07 13.56 -29.20
CA TYR A 254 -2.40 14.67 -28.30
C TYR A 254 -3.10 14.13 -27.06
N HIS A 255 -2.52 14.38 -25.90
CA HIS A 255 -3.12 14.05 -24.62
C HIS A 255 -2.98 15.22 -23.65
N PHE A 256 -3.91 15.30 -22.72
CA PHE A 256 -3.86 16.28 -21.64
C PHE A 256 -2.97 15.75 -20.52
N VAL A 257 -2.24 16.67 -19.90
CA VAL A 257 -1.34 16.39 -18.79
C VAL A 257 -1.75 17.31 -17.64
N CYS A 258 -2.56 16.76 -16.74
CA CYS A 258 -3.05 17.46 -15.57
C CYS A 258 -2.14 17.16 -14.37
N PRO A 259 -1.66 18.18 -13.63
CA PRO A 259 -0.92 17.97 -12.39
C PRO A 259 -1.78 17.20 -11.39
N VAL A 260 -1.14 16.37 -10.57
CA VAL A 260 -1.83 15.56 -9.56
C VAL A 260 -1.34 15.91 -8.18
N LYS A 261 -2.30 16.18 -7.29
CA LYS A 261 -2.08 16.48 -5.89
C LYS A 261 -2.39 15.25 -5.04
N TRP A 262 -1.40 14.81 -4.28
CA TRP A 262 -1.48 13.66 -3.38
C TRP A 262 -1.51 14.14 -1.94
N ARG A 263 -2.45 13.63 -1.14
CA ARG A 263 -2.48 13.86 0.31
C ARG A 263 -2.59 12.53 1.04
N PHE A 264 -1.66 12.28 1.96
CA PHE A 264 -1.58 11.04 2.71
C PHE A 264 -2.04 11.31 4.13
N VAL A 265 -3.12 10.66 4.58
CA VAL A 265 -3.74 10.86 5.89
C VAL A 265 -3.59 9.58 6.71
N SER A 266 -2.84 9.64 7.80
CA SER A 266 -2.65 8.49 8.70
C SER A 266 -3.86 8.29 9.62
N LEU A 267 -4.22 7.04 9.91
CA LEU A 267 -5.35 6.67 10.78
C LEU A 267 -4.85 5.83 11.98
N PRO A 268 -5.49 5.94 13.17
CA PRO A 268 -6.58 6.86 13.50
C PRO A 268 -6.12 8.32 13.51
N LEU A 269 -7.04 9.24 13.21
CA LEU A 269 -6.76 10.67 13.33
C LEU A 269 -6.46 11.02 14.79
N LYS A 270 -5.61 12.02 15.02
CA LYS A 270 -5.42 12.58 16.38
C LYS A 270 -6.47 13.63 16.72
N LYS A 271 -6.89 14.39 15.71
CA LYS A 271 -7.85 15.48 15.80
C LYS A 271 -8.73 15.45 14.56
N MET A 272 -10.01 15.66 14.78
CA MET A 272 -10.99 15.70 13.70
C MET A 272 -11.09 17.10 13.11
N PRO A 273 -11.41 17.22 11.81
CA PRO A 273 -11.72 18.52 11.21
C PRO A 273 -12.98 19.15 11.86
N PHE A 274 -13.86 18.32 12.41
CA PHE A 274 -15.08 18.76 13.08
C PHE A 274 -15.21 18.12 14.46
N GLN A 275 -15.45 18.93 15.49
CA GLN A 275 -15.73 18.43 16.84
C GLN A 275 -17.17 17.95 16.92
N ARG A 276 -17.36 16.65 17.08
CA ARG A 276 -18.67 16.09 17.43
C ARG A 276 -18.89 16.24 18.93
N THR A 277 -20.01 16.85 19.29
CA THR A 277 -20.46 16.91 20.67
C THR A 277 -21.74 16.09 20.83
N VAL A 278 -21.84 15.36 21.94
CA VAL A 278 -22.99 14.51 22.25
C VAL A 278 -23.49 14.87 23.64
N ARG A 279 -24.81 14.88 23.81
CA ARG A 279 -25.43 15.02 25.13
C ARG A 279 -25.04 13.83 26.00
N LEU A 280 -24.61 14.08 27.23
CA LEU A 280 -24.16 13.04 28.15
C LEU A 280 -25.26 12.00 28.40
N SER A 281 -26.52 12.43 28.44
CA SER A 281 -27.69 11.54 28.54
C SER A 281 -27.76 10.49 27.42
N ALA A 282 -27.40 10.86 26.18
CA ALA A 282 -27.38 9.97 25.03
C ALA A 282 -26.23 8.95 25.08
N LEU A 283 -25.08 9.33 25.65
CA LEU A 283 -23.95 8.42 25.85
C LEU A 283 -24.22 7.39 26.94
N LEU A 284 -24.82 7.83 28.05
CA LEU A 284 -25.18 6.94 29.15
C LEU A 284 -26.24 5.93 28.70
N SER A 285 -27.24 6.38 27.91
CA SER A 285 -28.27 5.49 27.38
C SER A 285 -27.74 4.48 26.34
N SER A 286 -26.79 4.86 25.47
CA SER A 286 -26.17 3.93 24.53
C SER A 286 -25.23 2.91 25.21
N SER A 287 -24.58 3.32 26.31
CA SER A 287 -23.70 2.47 27.11
C SER A 287 -24.46 1.50 28.04
N SER A 288 -25.76 1.73 28.26
CA SER A 288 -26.59 0.96 29.20
C SER A 288 -26.95 -0.47 28.73
N SER A 289 -26.47 -0.91 27.55
CA SER A 289 -26.55 -2.32 27.16
C SER A 289 -25.60 -3.23 27.95
N LEU A 290 -24.62 -2.66 28.64
CA LEU A 290 -23.90 -3.31 29.75
C LEU A 290 -24.68 -3.06 31.04
N SER A 291 -25.50 -4.04 31.41
CA SER A 291 -26.41 -4.00 32.58
C SER A 291 -25.66 -3.77 33.90
N ILE A 292 -25.49 -2.49 34.26
CA ILE A 292 -25.21 -2.08 35.64
C ILE A 292 -26.43 -1.28 36.06
N LYS A 293 -27.36 -1.94 36.80
CA LYS A 293 -28.51 -1.26 37.42
C LYS A 293 -27.98 -0.13 38.31
N PRO A 294 -28.22 1.16 37.98
CA PRO A 294 -27.97 2.21 38.94
C PRO A 294 -29.05 2.14 40.02
N ALA A 295 -28.63 2.28 41.28
CA ALA A 295 -29.55 2.38 42.41
C ALA A 295 -30.47 3.60 42.20
N SER A 296 -31.78 3.33 42.17
CA SER A 296 -32.84 4.31 42.05
C SER A 296 -32.73 5.33 43.18
N LYS A 297 -32.30 6.55 42.84
CA LYS A 297 -32.45 7.73 43.70
C LYS A 297 -33.46 8.65 43.04
N GLU A 298 -34.67 8.65 43.58
CA GLU A 298 -35.74 9.58 43.22
C GLU A 298 -35.19 11.00 43.24
N THR A 299 -35.18 11.64 42.07
CA THR A 299 -34.76 13.04 41.94
C THR A 299 -35.91 13.80 41.29
N SER A 300 -36.28 14.89 41.95
CA SER A 300 -37.44 15.73 41.72
C SER A 300 -37.61 16.23 40.28
N PRO A 301 -38.87 16.44 39.84
CA PRO A 301 -39.19 17.05 38.55
C PRO A 301 -38.99 18.57 38.67
N GLY A 302 -37.92 19.14 38.10
CA GLY A 302 -37.70 20.59 38.22
C GLY A 302 -36.68 21.29 37.33
N ASP A 303 -35.60 20.63 36.87
CA ASP A 303 -34.55 21.33 36.10
C ASP A 303 -34.01 20.46 34.95
N SER A 304 -34.71 20.44 33.82
CA SER A 304 -34.35 19.65 32.64
C SER A 304 -33.43 20.36 31.64
N ASN A 305 -32.77 21.46 32.02
CA ASN A 305 -32.00 22.30 31.09
C ASN A 305 -30.47 22.14 31.14
N ASN A 306 -29.93 21.29 32.03
CA ASN A 306 -28.48 21.09 32.18
C ASN A 306 -28.01 19.73 31.64
N ASP A 307 -28.42 19.36 30.42
CA ASP A 307 -27.84 18.19 29.76
C ASP A 307 -26.44 18.56 29.24
N HIS A 308 -25.42 18.11 29.97
CA HIS A 308 -24.03 18.42 29.66
C HIS A 308 -23.65 17.86 28.29
N VAL A 309 -23.10 18.72 27.44
CA VAL A 309 -22.62 18.36 26.11
C VAL A 309 -21.12 18.10 26.20
N VAL A 310 -20.71 16.87 25.86
CA VAL A 310 -19.30 16.45 25.95
C VAL A 310 -18.74 16.14 24.56
N PRO A 311 -17.46 16.45 24.30
CA PRO A 311 -16.80 16.02 23.07
C PRO A 311 -16.60 14.50 23.10
N VAL A 312 -16.88 13.84 21.98
CA VAL A 312 -16.70 12.40 21.83
C VAL A 312 -15.75 12.17 20.67
N PHE A 313 -14.74 11.34 20.89
CA PHE A 313 -13.85 10.97 19.79
C PHE A 313 -14.61 10.04 18.82
N PRO A 314 -14.64 10.36 17.52
CA PRO A 314 -15.43 9.59 16.58
C PRO A 314 -14.88 8.19 16.36
N SER A 315 -15.80 7.29 16.05
CA SER A 315 -15.51 5.93 15.62
C SER A 315 -14.71 5.91 14.31
N ALA A 316 -14.07 4.78 14.00
CA ALA A 316 -13.33 4.58 12.74
C ALA A 316 -14.19 4.91 11.49
N PHE A 317 -15.46 4.52 11.51
CA PHE A 317 -16.41 4.82 10.44
C PHE A 317 -16.67 6.32 10.30
N GLU A 318 -16.90 7.03 11.41
CA GLU A 318 -17.14 8.47 11.38
C GLU A 318 -15.91 9.25 10.92
N GLN A 319 -14.70 8.81 11.31
CA GLN A 319 -13.45 9.38 10.82
C GLN A 319 -13.35 9.25 9.29
N LEU A 320 -13.45 8.02 8.77
CA LEU A 320 -13.38 7.74 7.34
C LEU A 320 -14.49 8.48 6.56
N HIS A 321 -15.74 8.40 7.03
CA HIS A 321 -16.88 9.08 6.39
C HIS A 321 -16.69 10.59 6.37
N SER A 322 -16.18 11.20 7.46
CA SER A 322 -15.94 12.65 7.49
C SER A 322 -14.87 13.11 6.49
N LEU A 323 -13.89 12.26 6.19
CA LEU A 323 -12.84 12.57 5.21
C LEU A 323 -13.39 12.43 3.79
N VAL A 324 -14.07 11.33 3.48
CA VAL A 324 -14.46 11.03 2.09
C VAL A 324 -15.75 11.76 1.67
N SER A 325 -16.67 12.02 2.60
CA SER A 325 -18.02 12.50 2.23
C SER A 325 -18.17 14.02 2.12
N TYR A 326 -17.22 14.79 2.65
CA TYR A 326 -17.27 16.27 2.65
C TYR A 326 -16.09 16.86 1.90
N ASP A 327 -16.39 17.71 0.93
CA ASP A 327 -15.39 18.44 0.16
C ASP A 327 -14.63 19.40 1.09
N GLY A 328 -13.31 19.51 0.95
CA GLY A 328 -12.50 20.39 1.81
C GLY A 328 -12.09 19.76 3.15
N SER A 329 -12.50 18.52 3.44
CA SER A 329 -12.23 17.85 4.71
C SER A 329 -10.73 17.66 4.98
N VAL A 330 -9.94 17.37 3.94
CA VAL A 330 -8.48 17.19 4.06
C VAL A 330 -7.79 18.54 4.15
N GLU A 331 -8.28 19.55 3.44
CA GLU A 331 -7.78 20.93 3.55
C GLU A 331 -8.02 21.52 4.95
N ALA A 332 -9.07 21.06 5.64
CA ALA A 332 -9.34 21.42 7.03
C ALA A 332 -8.45 20.68 8.04
N LEU A 333 -7.75 19.62 7.62
CA LEU A 333 -6.73 18.98 8.44
C LEU A 333 -5.45 19.83 8.36
N ASP A 334 -5.09 20.43 9.49
CA ASP A 334 -3.80 21.08 9.66
C ASP A 334 -2.66 20.09 9.39
N VAL A 335 -1.81 20.41 8.40
CA VAL A 335 -0.77 19.52 7.86
C VAL A 335 0.25 19.14 8.94
N GLU A 336 0.59 20.10 9.82
CA GLU A 336 1.60 19.88 10.86
C GLU A 336 1.06 19.09 12.06
N GLU A 337 -0.21 19.27 12.41
CA GLU A 337 -0.81 18.60 13.58
C GLU A 337 -1.36 17.20 13.26
N ASN A 338 -1.79 16.95 12.01
CA ASN A 338 -2.64 15.79 11.67
C ASN A 338 -1.95 14.68 10.87
N GLN A 339 -0.61 14.66 10.83
CA GLN A 339 0.16 13.62 10.11
C GLN A 339 -0.24 13.52 8.63
N VAL A 340 -0.55 14.68 8.02
CA VAL A 340 -0.86 14.78 6.60
C VAL A 340 0.43 15.12 5.86
N TRP A 341 0.70 14.40 4.78
CA TRP A 341 1.82 14.69 3.89
C TRP A 341 1.26 15.05 2.52
N GLU A 342 1.82 16.08 1.89
CA GLU A 342 1.37 16.55 0.58
C GLU A 342 2.50 16.42 -0.45
N ILE A 343 2.18 15.87 -1.62
CA ILE A 343 3.08 15.80 -2.77
C ILE A 343 2.31 16.33 -3.98
N VAL A 344 2.89 17.31 -4.66
CA VAL A 344 2.38 17.80 -5.95
C VAL A 344 3.30 17.28 -7.03
N VAL A 345 2.74 16.54 -7.98
CA VAL A 345 3.44 16.12 -9.19
C VAL A 345 3.11 17.14 -10.27
N ASP A 346 4.05 18.05 -10.49
CA ASP A 346 3.94 19.04 -11.56
C ASP A 346 4.18 18.36 -12.91
N GLY A 347 3.28 18.62 -13.87
CA GLY A 347 3.54 18.31 -15.28
C GLY A 347 4.66 19.19 -15.84
N PRO A 348 5.22 18.87 -17.02
CA PRO A 348 6.20 19.73 -17.64
C PRO A 348 5.63 21.13 -17.84
N THR A 349 6.41 22.13 -17.45
CA THR A 349 6.02 23.53 -17.59
C THR A 349 5.86 23.85 -19.07
N PRO A 350 4.71 24.41 -19.50
CA PRO A 350 4.54 24.79 -20.89
C PRO A 350 5.59 25.84 -21.22
N LYS A 351 6.45 25.54 -22.21
CA LYS A 351 7.32 26.55 -22.80
C LYS A 351 6.42 27.48 -23.60
N ILE A 352 6.22 28.69 -23.06
CA ILE A 352 5.58 29.77 -23.78
C ILE A 352 6.67 30.33 -24.71
N ASP A 353 6.69 29.84 -25.96
CA ASP A 353 7.53 30.39 -27.03
C ASP A 353 6.87 31.61 -27.69
#